data_AF-A0A933USH0-F1
#
_entry.id   AF-A0A933USH0-F1
#
_cell.length_a   1.000
_cell.length_b   1.000
_cell.length_c   1.000
_cell.angle_alpha   90.00
_cell.angle_beta   90.00
_cell.angle_gamma   90.00
#
_symmetry.space_group_name_H-M   'P 1'
#
loop_
_entity.id
_entity.type
_entity.pdbx_description
1 polymer ?
#
loop_
_entity_poly.entity_id
_entity_poly.type
_entity_poly.pdbx_seq_one_letter_code
_entity_poly.pdbx_strand_id
1 'polypeptide(L)'
;MPALRTTDADTLATIDEMVAANLAVLGDRLVGVYVYGSLVTGDFDPLVSDIDLVAVLTGALDIGDHDPLRAAYAGVTAAHPQWDQRVELAYIPLAELRTYRADYEQPMFSHGDGFEVCTVGVDWLLNRETLRRCGATLYGPEPARLIDPLPRADVKALVRELAVMWRDWVAGDVAPLGYLGYRAYAVLTLCRCAYTSAHVGEVASKRAAAAWAAQRCPAWSPLVARALEIYRAGGGPGPDDVIPVRDVRRFSTAVLADAVR
;
A
#
# COMPACT_ATOMS: atom_id res chain seq x y z
N MET A 1 -19.55 -0.29 7.15
CA MET A 1 -18.18 0.23 7.16
C MET A 1 -17.22 -0.95 7.21
N PRO A 2 -16.12 -0.97 6.43
CA PRO A 2 -15.10 -1.99 6.58
C PRO A 2 -14.48 -1.89 7.98
N ALA A 3 -14.55 -2.97 8.75
CA ALA A 3 -13.85 -3.08 10.03
C ALA A 3 -12.40 -3.51 9.78
N LEU A 4 -11.51 -3.16 10.71
CA LEU A 4 -10.15 -3.71 10.73
C LEU A 4 -10.23 -5.24 10.85
N ARG A 5 -9.47 -5.95 10.00
CA ARG A 5 -9.41 -7.41 9.97
C ARG A 5 -8.22 -7.91 10.78
N THR A 6 -8.18 -7.50 12.04
CA THR A 6 -7.22 -7.95 13.05
C THR A 6 -7.87 -7.94 14.42
N THR A 7 -7.41 -8.83 15.29
CA THR A 7 -7.73 -8.83 16.73
C THR A 7 -6.48 -8.67 17.58
N ASP A 8 -5.33 -8.41 16.94
CA ASP A 8 -4.08 -8.20 17.64
C ASP A 8 -4.14 -6.91 18.47
N ALA A 9 -4.06 -7.06 19.80
CA ALA A 9 -4.31 -5.96 20.73
C ALA A 9 -3.27 -4.84 20.60
N ASP A 10 -2.01 -5.20 20.33
CA ASP A 10 -0.93 -4.24 20.22
C ASP A 10 -1.00 -3.45 18.90
N THR A 11 -1.40 -4.10 17.80
CA THR A 11 -1.77 -3.42 16.54
C THR A 11 -2.86 -2.39 16.77
N LEU A 12 -3.95 -2.78 17.45
CA LEU A 12 -5.10 -1.89 17.68
C LEU A 12 -4.72 -0.72 18.59
N ALA A 13 -3.98 -0.97 19.66
CA ALA A 13 -3.46 0.07 20.55
C ALA A 13 -2.56 1.06 19.80
N THR A 14 -1.64 0.56 18.98
CA THR A 14 -0.76 1.40 18.14
C THR A 14 -1.57 2.30 17.20
N ILE A 15 -2.60 1.76 16.55
CA ILE A 15 -3.48 2.53 15.67
C ILE A 15 -4.19 3.65 16.44
N ASP A 16 -4.78 3.33 17.60
CA ASP A 16 -5.50 4.30 18.43
C ASP A 16 -4.57 5.41 18.93
N GLU A 17 -3.34 5.07 19.35
CA GLU A 17 -2.33 6.04 19.78
C GLU A 17 -1.82 6.91 18.64
N MET A 18 -1.64 6.35 17.43
CA MET A 18 -1.30 7.13 16.23
C MET A 18 -2.41 8.13 15.87
N VAL A 19 -3.68 7.73 15.99
CA VAL A 19 -4.83 8.65 15.79
C VAL A 19 -4.82 9.76 16.82
N ALA A 20 -4.62 9.42 18.11
CA ALA A 20 -4.57 10.39 19.19
C ALA A 20 -3.41 11.39 19.01
N ALA A 21 -2.23 10.93 18.58
CA ALA A 21 -1.09 11.77 18.27
C ALA A 21 -1.39 12.79 17.15
N ASN A 22 -2.02 12.34 16.05
CA ASN A 22 -2.43 13.22 14.96
C ASN A 22 -3.45 14.26 15.42
N LEU A 23 -4.44 13.86 16.21
CA LEU A 23 -5.44 14.78 16.76
C LEU A 23 -4.80 15.85 17.65
N ALA A 24 -3.86 15.45 18.51
CA ALA A 24 -3.19 16.36 19.44
C ALA A 24 -2.34 17.42 18.73
N VAL A 25 -1.66 17.04 17.63
CA VAL A 25 -0.76 17.94 16.91
C VAL A 25 -1.50 18.79 15.86
N LEU A 26 -2.43 18.18 15.12
CA LEU A 26 -3.03 18.81 13.94
C LEU A 26 -4.37 19.49 14.22
N GLY A 27 -5.07 19.05 15.27
CA GLY A 27 -6.34 19.63 15.72
C GLY A 27 -7.36 19.78 14.59
N ASP A 28 -7.92 20.98 14.47
CA ASP A 28 -8.99 21.30 13.49
C ASP A 28 -8.55 21.18 12.02
N ARG A 29 -7.25 21.08 11.73
CA ARG A 29 -6.76 20.82 10.37
C ARG A 29 -6.95 19.37 9.95
N LEU A 30 -7.14 18.44 10.89
CA LEU A 30 -7.32 17.02 10.62
C LEU A 30 -8.78 16.73 10.24
N VAL A 31 -9.02 16.38 8.99
CA VAL A 31 -10.34 16.02 8.45
C VAL A 31 -10.68 14.56 8.79
N GLY A 32 -9.70 13.67 8.76
CA GLY A 32 -9.89 12.26 9.08
C GLY A 32 -8.61 11.44 9.07
N VAL A 33 -8.66 10.28 9.71
CA VAL A 33 -7.59 9.28 9.72
C VAL A 33 -8.19 7.93 9.32
N TYR A 34 -7.48 7.22 8.45
CA TYR A 34 -7.97 6.02 7.80
C TYR A 34 -6.91 4.93 7.73
N VAL A 35 -7.38 3.69 7.63
CA VAL A 35 -6.54 2.52 7.33
C VAL A 35 -6.84 2.02 5.92
N TYR A 36 -5.80 1.64 5.18
CA TYR A 36 -5.90 0.91 3.93
C TYR A 36 -5.03 -0.37 3.99
N GLY A 37 -4.76 -0.97 2.82
CA GLY A 37 -3.81 -2.06 2.73
C GLY A 37 -4.26 -3.37 3.40
N SER A 38 -3.32 -4.05 4.04
CA SER A 38 -3.49 -5.45 4.48
C SER A 38 -4.54 -5.61 5.60
N LEU A 39 -4.65 -4.60 6.49
CA LEU A 39 -5.60 -4.54 7.60
C LEU A 39 -7.07 -4.53 7.17
N VAL A 40 -7.38 -4.07 5.96
CA VAL A 40 -8.76 -4.02 5.45
C VAL A 40 -9.04 -5.04 4.34
N THR A 41 -7.98 -5.53 3.69
CA THR A 41 -8.08 -6.55 2.63
C THR A 41 -8.09 -7.99 3.16
N GLY A 42 -7.70 -8.21 4.43
CA GLY A 42 -7.81 -9.50 5.11
C GLY A 42 -6.58 -10.39 5.01
N ASP A 43 -5.43 -9.81 4.67
CA ASP A 43 -4.14 -10.49 4.58
C ASP A 43 -3.12 -9.98 5.61
N PHE A 44 -3.56 -9.15 6.56
CA PHE A 44 -2.70 -8.65 7.62
C PHE A 44 -2.06 -9.80 8.40
N ASP A 45 -0.77 -9.64 8.65
CA ASP A 45 0.06 -10.54 9.44
C ASP A 45 0.95 -9.67 10.32
N PRO A 46 0.75 -9.66 11.65
CA PRO A 46 1.49 -8.80 12.55
C PRO A 46 3.01 -8.97 12.48
N LEU A 47 3.50 -10.11 11.99
CA LEU A 47 4.94 -10.37 11.88
C LEU A 47 5.59 -9.78 10.63
N VAL A 48 4.83 -9.50 9.58
CA VAL A 48 5.40 -9.07 8.29
C VAL A 48 4.69 -7.92 7.58
N SER A 49 3.49 -7.54 8.03
CA SER A 49 2.70 -6.46 7.41
C SER A 49 2.95 -5.13 8.10
N ASP A 50 2.93 -4.04 7.37
CA ASP A 50 2.96 -2.70 7.95
C ASP A 50 1.55 -2.24 8.34
N ILE A 51 1.48 -1.21 9.17
CA ILE A 51 0.25 -0.46 9.45
C ILE A 51 0.17 0.69 8.44
N ASP A 52 -0.69 0.51 7.42
CA ASP A 52 -0.90 1.45 6.32
C ASP A 52 -1.96 2.52 6.68
N LEU A 53 -1.55 3.74 7.01
CA LEU A 53 -2.42 4.85 7.41
C LEU A 53 -2.44 6.02 6.41
N VAL A 54 -3.56 6.74 6.38
CA VAL A 54 -3.70 8.03 5.71
C VAL A 54 -4.33 9.04 6.67
N ALA A 55 -3.66 10.18 6.86
CA ALA A 55 -4.21 11.37 7.49
C ALA A 55 -4.62 12.39 6.42
N VAL A 56 -5.85 12.88 6.50
CA VAL A 56 -6.41 13.83 5.54
C VAL A 56 -6.54 15.18 6.20
N LEU A 57 -5.97 16.20 5.57
CA LEU A 57 -5.90 17.54 6.13
C LEU A 57 -6.70 18.55 5.32
N THR A 58 -7.09 19.66 5.93
CA THR A 58 -7.74 20.78 5.21
C THR A 58 -6.81 21.44 4.18
N GLY A 59 -5.50 21.27 4.32
CA GLY A 59 -4.44 21.80 3.45
C GLY A 59 -3.20 20.90 3.42
N ALA A 60 -2.06 21.43 3.00
CA ALA A 60 -0.77 20.72 3.10
C ALA A 60 -0.34 20.56 4.57
N LEU A 61 0.45 19.52 4.85
CA LEU A 61 1.16 19.40 6.12
C LEU A 61 2.30 20.41 6.15
N ASP A 62 2.43 21.16 7.24
CA ASP A 62 3.46 22.18 7.37
C ASP A 62 4.77 21.55 7.87
N ILE A 63 5.92 22.04 7.39
CA ILE A 63 7.23 21.57 7.87
C ILE A 63 7.38 21.70 9.39
N GLY A 64 6.71 22.68 10.00
CA GLY A 64 6.67 22.89 11.45
C GLY A 64 5.91 21.80 12.22
N ASP A 65 5.08 21.01 11.55
CA ASP A 65 4.36 19.89 12.17
C ASP A 65 5.23 18.64 12.30
N HIS A 66 6.31 18.53 11.52
CA HIS A 66 7.11 17.31 11.43
C HIS A 66 7.76 16.94 12.78
N ASP A 67 8.33 17.92 13.48
CA ASP A 67 9.00 17.66 14.76
C ASP A 67 8.02 17.25 15.87
N PRO A 68 6.88 17.94 16.09
CA PRO A 68 5.85 17.48 17.00
C PRO A 68 5.30 16.08 16.67
N LEU A 69 5.03 15.79 15.39
CA LEU A 69 4.55 14.47 14.97
C LEU A 69 5.60 13.39 15.21
N ARG A 70 6.86 13.65 14.86
CA ARG A 70 7.96 12.70 15.12
C ARG A 70 8.11 12.40 16.61
N ALA A 71 8.06 13.42 17.47
CA ALA A 71 8.15 13.24 18.91
C ALA A 71 6.98 12.40 19.45
N ALA A 72 5.76 12.63 18.95
CA ALA A 72 4.61 11.83 19.33
C ALA A 72 4.75 10.37 18.87
N TYR A 73 5.17 10.13 17.63
CA TYR A 73 5.31 8.78 17.07
C TYR A 73 6.44 7.98 17.72
N ALA A 74 7.55 8.64 18.07
CA ALA A 74 8.61 8.01 18.85
C ALA A 74 8.10 7.52 20.22
N GLY A 75 7.14 8.24 20.83
CA GLY A 75 6.46 7.78 22.04
C GLY A 75 5.64 6.51 21.82
N VAL A 76 4.86 6.48 20.73
CA VAL A 76 4.03 5.32 20.35
C VAL A 76 4.90 4.10 20.04
N THR A 77 5.92 4.24 19.20
CA THR A 77 6.79 3.09 18.84
C THR A 77 7.69 2.64 19.99
N ALA A 78 8.03 3.52 20.94
CA ALA A 78 8.69 3.11 22.18
C ALA A 78 7.78 2.27 23.09
N ALA A 79 6.47 2.55 23.13
CA ALA A 79 5.49 1.74 23.83
C ALA A 79 5.17 0.43 23.09
N HIS A 80 5.25 0.45 21.76
CA HIS A 80 4.91 -0.65 20.86
C HIS A 80 6.08 -1.01 19.92
N PRO A 81 7.17 -1.59 20.45
CA PRO A 81 8.43 -1.75 19.71
C PRO A 81 8.34 -2.68 18.49
N GLN A 82 7.32 -3.53 18.39
CA GLN A 82 7.13 -4.37 17.19
C GLN A 82 6.71 -3.58 15.94
N TRP A 83 6.22 -2.35 16.13
CA TRP A 83 5.78 -1.44 15.07
C TRP A 83 6.80 -0.37 14.73
N ASP A 84 7.96 -0.37 15.39
CA ASP A 84 9.07 0.48 15.00
C ASP A 84 9.43 0.20 13.54
N GLN A 85 9.56 1.26 12.76
CA GLN A 85 9.75 1.24 11.30
C GLN A 85 8.67 0.52 10.47
N ARG A 86 7.52 0.14 11.05
CA ARG A 86 6.45 -0.63 10.40
C ARG A 86 5.09 0.06 10.43
N VAL A 87 5.11 1.38 10.59
CA VAL A 87 3.95 2.25 10.42
C VAL A 87 4.24 3.18 9.25
N GLU A 88 3.36 3.16 8.25
CA GLU A 88 3.37 4.10 7.14
C GLU A 88 2.19 5.07 7.30
N LEU A 89 2.44 6.36 7.24
CA LEU A 89 1.38 7.37 7.36
C LEU A 89 1.57 8.49 6.35
N ALA A 90 0.69 8.53 5.36
CA ALA A 90 0.63 9.57 4.34
C ALA A 90 -0.26 10.74 4.75
N TYR A 91 0.16 11.98 4.47
CA TYR A 91 -0.61 13.19 4.74
C TYR A 91 -1.11 13.81 3.45
N ILE A 92 -2.42 13.81 3.24
CA ILE A 92 -3.04 14.18 1.98
C ILE A 92 -3.97 15.38 2.18
N PRO A 93 -3.77 16.50 1.47
CA PRO A 93 -4.75 17.57 1.45
C PRO A 93 -6.09 17.06 0.91
N LEU A 94 -7.19 17.48 1.51
CA LEU A 94 -8.55 17.05 1.13
C LEU A 94 -8.85 17.33 -0.34
N ALA A 95 -8.36 18.45 -0.87
CA ALA A 95 -8.51 18.80 -2.29
C ALA A 95 -7.84 17.77 -3.21
N GLU A 96 -6.66 17.27 -2.82
CA GLU A 96 -5.96 16.24 -3.60
C GLU A 96 -6.62 14.88 -3.45
N LEU A 97 -6.96 14.50 -2.21
CA LEU A 97 -7.63 13.23 -1.93
C LEU A 97 -8.93 13.06 -2.71
N ARG A 98 -9.69 14.15 -2.91
CA ARG A 98 -10.98 14.10 -3.60
C ARG A 98 -10.86 13.62 -5.04
N THR A 99 -9.75 13.93 -5.70
CA THR A 99 -9.52 13.66 -7.12
C THR A 99 -8.59 12.46 -7.32
N TYR A 100 -8.29 12.09 -8.57
CA TYR A 100 -7.24 11.11 -8.91
C TYR A 100 -6.08 11.80 -9.65
N ARG A 101 -5.70 12.99 -9.18
CA ARG A 101 -4.57 13.75 -9.72
C ARG A 101 -3.25 13.19 -9.20
N ALA A 102 -2.30 12.99 -10.11
CA ALA A 102 -0.90 12.65 -9.81
C ALA A 102 -0.02 13.92 -9.78
N ASP A 103 1.29 13.74 -9.69
CA ASP A 103 2.30 14.80 -9.83
C ASP A 103 2.18 15.91 -8.78
N TYR A 104 1.92 15.52 -7.53
CA TYR A 104 2.01 16.41 -6.38
C TYR A 104 2.79 15.74 -5.25
N GLU A 105 3.38 16.58 -4.40
CA GLU A 105 4.20 16.15 -3.28
C GLU A 105 3.34 15.82 -2.06
N GLN A 106 3.56 14.63 -1.50
CA GLN A 106 2.85 14.12 -0.33
C GLN A 106 3.86 13.77 0.77
N PRO A 107 3.84 14.46 1.92
CA PRO A 107 4.61 14.05 3.09
C PRO A 107 4.15 12.68 3.58
N MET A 108 5.11 11.84 3.90
CA MET A 108 4.90 10.49 4.40
C MET A 108 5.84 10.24 5.58
N PHE A 109 5.28 9.78 6.68
CA PHE A 109 6.06 9.22 7.77
C PHE A 109 6.27 7.73 7.48
N SER A 110 7.53 7.31 7.45
CA SER A 110 7.93 5.91 7.18
C SER A 110 9.31 5.65 7.78
N HIS A 111 9.58 4.39 8.17
CA HIS A 111 10.90 3.91 8.63
C HIS A 111 11.56 4.71 9.79
N GLY A 112 10.82 4.96 10.87
CA GLY A 112 11.35 5.35 12.20
C GLY A 112 11.78 6.81 12.37
N ASP A 113 12.54 7.36 11.42
CA ASP A 113 13.31 8.60 11.68
C ASP A 113 12.78 9.82 10.91
N GLY A 114 11.96 9.62 9.88
CA GLY A 114 11.80 10.63 8.82
C GLY A 114 10.38 10.88 8.32
N PHE A 115 10.15 12.16 7.98
CA PHE A 115 9.17 12.52 6.96
C PHE A 115 9.89 12.55 5.63
N GLU A 116 9.48 11.68 4.73
CA GLU A 116 9.88 11.71 3.33
C GLU A 116 8.79 12.39 2.51
N VAL A 117 9.18 13.02 1.41
CA VAL A 117 8.21 13.55 0.46
C VAL A 117 8.15 12.63 -0.74
N CYS A 118 6.96 12.09 -1.00
CA CYS A 118 6.70 11.21 -2.12
C CYS A 118 5.96 11.99 -3.21
N THR A 119 6.48 11.97 -4.43
CA THR A 119 5.72 12.40 -5.61
C THR A 119 4.65 11.36 -5.92
N VAL A 120 3.39 11.77 -5.87
CA VAL A 120 2.24 10.87 -6.04
C VAL A 120 2.10 10.43 -7.50
N GLY A 121 2.28 9.13 -7.72
CA GLY A 121 2.09 8.46 -9.00
C GLY A 121 0.88 7.52 -9.04
N VAL A 122 0.83 6.68 -10.08
CA VAL A 122 -0.27 5.73 -10.34
C VAL A 122 -0.47 4.69 -9.22
N ASP A 123 0.59 4.32 -8.52
CA ASP A 123 0.57 3.44 -7.36
C ASP A 123 -0.28 4.01 -6.23
N TRP A 124 -0.09 5.29 -5.92
CA TRP A 124 -0.88 6.01 -4.92
C TRP A 124 -2.32 6.24 -5.36
N LEU A 125 -2.57 6.44 -6.66
CA LEU A 125 -3.95 6.53 -7.18
C LEU A 125 -4.72 5.23 -6.98
N LEU A 126 -4.07 4.07 -7.10
CA LEU A 126 -4.68 2.77 -6.78
C LEU A 126 -4.82 2.51 -5.28
N ASN A 127 -3.91 3.03 -4.44
CA ASN A 127 -4.10 3.04 -2.98
C ASN A 127 -5.30 3.90 -2.58
N ARG A 128 -5.52 5.04 -3.26
CA ARG A 128 -6.71 5.88 -3.07
C ARG A 128 -7.99 5.16 -3.46
N GLU A 129 -8.00 4.44 -4.58
CA GLU A 129 -9.15 3.61 -4.97
C GLU A 129 -9.42 2.49 -3.96
N THR A 130 -8.37 1.88 -3.42
CA THR A 130 -8.44 0.91 -2.33
C THR A 130 -9.06 1.55 -1.08
N LEU A 131 -8.55 2.69 -0.65
CA LEU A 131 -9.05 3.45 0.50
C LEU A 131 -10.54 3.81 0.33
N ARG A 132 -10.94 4.27 -0.85
CA ARG A 132 -12.34 4.61 -1.15
C ARG A 132 -13.27 3.40 -1.00
N ARG A 133 -12.85 2.23 -1.47
CA ARG A 133 -13.71 1.02 -1.55
C ARG A 133 -13.74 0.23 -0.25
N CYS A 134 -12.59 0.03 0.37
CA CYS A 134 -12.45 -0.88 1.50
C CYS A 134 -11.73 -0.25 2.70
N GLY A 135 -11.36 1.03 2.64
CA GLY A 135 -10.73 1.71 3.77
C GLY A 135 -11.60 1.73 5.01
N ALA A 136 -10.96 1.63 6.18
CA ALA A 136 -11.61 1.76 7.48
C ALA A 136 -11.44 3.19 8.00
N THR A 137 -12.52 3.77 8.50
CA THR A 137 -12.50 5.07 9.19
C THR A 137 -12.06 4.87 10.63
N LEU A 138 -10.96 5.53 11.02
CA LEU A 138 -10.54 5.63 12.41
C LEU A 138 -11.02 6.94 13.04
N TYR A 139 -10.98 8.02 12.26
CA TYR A 139 -11.48 9.33 12.62
C TYR A 139 -12.03 10.06 11.39
N GLY A 140 -13.10 10.85 11.57
CA GLY A 140 -13.69 11.66 10.51
C GLY A 140 -14.79 10.97 9.69
N PRO A 141 -15.17 11.55 8.54
CA PRO A 141 -16.19 11.00 7.64
C PRO A 141 -15.73 9.73 6.90
N GLU A 142 -16.66 8.96 6.33
CA GLU A 142 -16.30 7.78 5.51
C GLU A 142 -15.47 8.17 4.26
N PRO A 143 -14.43 7.40 3.87
CA PRO A 143 -13.61 7.69 2.69
C PRO A 143 -14.41 7.91 1.41
N ALA A 144 -15.47 7.11 1.20
CA ALA A 144 -16.34 7.20 0.04
C ALA A 144 -17.12 8.53 -0.07
N ARG A 145 -17.19 9.32 1.00
CA ARG A 145 -17.76 10.68 1.01
C ARG A 145 -16.75 11.76 0.67
N LEU A 146 -15.46 11.44 0.73
CA LEU A 146 -14.37 12.37 0.48
C LEU A 146 -13.72 12.18 -0.89
N ILE A 147 -13.73 10.96 -1.41
CA ILE A 147 -13.10 10.57 -2.67
C ILE A 147 -14.18 10.37 -3.73
N ASP A 148 -14.07 11.11 -4.84
CA ASP A 148 -15.02 11.00 -5.95
C ASP A 148 -15.00 9.58 -6.54
N PRO A 149 -16.13 9.04 -7.02
CA PRO A 149 -16.15 7.74 -7.68
C PRO A 149 -15.33 7.77 -8.98
N LEU A 150 -14.43 6.81 -9.14
CA LEU A 150 -13.72 6.61 -10.39
C LEU A 150 -14.50 5.66 -11.33
N PRO A 151 -14.76 6.04 -12.59
CA PRO A 151 -15.37 5.15 -13.57
C PRO A 151 -14.55 3.86 -13.78
N ARG A 152 -15.24 2.77 -14.09
CA ARG A 152 -14.62 1.45 -14.32
C ARG A 152 -13.53 1.47 -15.40
N ALA A 153 -13.72 2.25 -16.46
CA ALA A 153 -12.73 2.37 -17.53
C ALA A 153 -11.43 3.03 -17.04
N ASP A 154 -11.55 4.03 -16.16
CA ASP A 154 -10.41 4.76 -15.61
C ASP A 154 -9.67 3.93 -14.56
N VAL A 155 -10.37 3.12 -13.76
CA VAL A 155 -9.72 2.10 -12.90
C VAL A 155 -8.87 1.14 -13.74
N LYS A 156 -9.38 0.66 -14.88
CA LYS A 156 -8.58 -0.19 -15.79
C LYS A 156 -7.38 0.55 -16.37
N ALA A 157 -7.53 1.83 -16.68
CA ALA A 157 -6.43 2.66 -17.17
C ALA A 157 -5.32 2.79 -16.12
N LEU A 158 -5.66 3.10 -14.86
CA LEU A 158 -4.71 3.16 -13.75
C LEU A 158 -4.01 1.81 -13.53
N VAL A 159 -4.76 0.70 -13.54
CA VAL A 159 -4.16 -0.64 -13.42
C VAL A 159 -3.18 -0.94 -14.55
N ARG A 160 -3.51 -0.55 -15.79
CA ARG A 160 -2.62 -0.72 -16.93
C ARG A 160 -1.36 0.11 -16.79
N GLU A 161 -1.50 1.36 -16.37
CA GLU A 161 -0.37 2.28 -16.16
C GLU A 161 0.53 1.77 -15.02
N LEU A 162 -0.04 1.28 -13.91
CA LEU A 162 0.73 0.64 -12.84
C LEU A 162 1.48 -0.60 -13.36
N ALA A 163 0.81 -1.46 -14.15
CA ALA A 163 1.46 -2.64 -14.73
C ALA A 163 2.61 -2.27 -15.69
N VAL A 164 2.45 -1.19 -16.46
CA VAL A 164 3.51 -0.64 -17.33
C VAL A 164 4.68 -0.10 -16.50
N MET A 165 4.40 0.70 -15.47
CA MET A 165 5.40 1.22 -14.55
C MET A 165 6.23 0.08 -13.93
N TRP A 166 5.55 -0.96 -13.41
CA TRP A 166 6.23 -2.13 -12.86
C TRP A 166 7.01 -2.91 -13.92
N ARG A 167 6.48 -3.08 -15.13
CA ARG A 167 7.20 -3.71 -16.24
C ARG A 167 8.51 -2.98 -16.54
N ASP A 168 8.45 -1.65 -16.67
CA ASP A 168 9.60 -0.83 -17.02
C ASP A 168 10.62 -0.81 -15.89
N TRP A 169 10.16 -0.72 -14.65
CA TRP A 169 11.00 -0.84 -13.46
C TRP A 169 11.70 -2.20 -13.37
N VAL A 170 11.00 -3.32 -13.60
CA VAL A 170 11.65 -4.65 -13.59
C VAL A 170 12.57 -4.89 -14.79
N ALA A 171 12.33 -4.21 -15.92
CA ALA A 171 13.18 -4.29 -17.11
C ALA A 171 14.51 -3.55 -16.94
N GLY A 172 14.53 -2.50 -16.11
CA GLY A 172 15.74 -1.79 -15.73
C GLY A 172 16.74 -2.66 -14.97
N ASP A 173 17.97 -2.15 -14.86
CA ASP A 173 19.02 -2.72 -14.00
C ASP A 173 19.06 -1.94 -12.69
N VAL A 174 18.08 -2.22 -11.82
CA VAL A 174 17.88 -1.48 -10.57
C VAL A 174 18.38 -2.31 -9.39
N ALA A 175 19.21 -1.71 -8.53
CA ALA A 175 19.77 -2.36 -7.34
C ALA A 175 18.72 -3.08 -6.46
N PRO A 176 17.48 -2.57 -6.28
CA PRO A 176 16.44 -3.27 -5.52
C PRO A 176 16.05 -4.65 -6.06
N LEU A 177 16.15 -4.90 -7.37
CA LEU A 177 15.92 -6.25 -7.93
C LEU A 177 16.98 -7.26 -7.49
N GLY A 178 18.09 -6.82 -6.90
CA GLY A 178 19.05 -7.70 -6.23
C GLY A 178 18.42 -8.45 -5.05
N TYR A 179 17.43 -7.87 -4.38
CA TYR A 179 16.81 -8.43 -3.18
C TYR A 179 15.56 -9.27 -3.51
N LEU A 180 15.48 -10.46 -2.92
CA LEU A 180 14.37 -11.39 -3.13
C LEU A 180 13.00 -10.83 -2.71
N GLY A 181 12.94 -10.06 -1.62
CA GLY A 181 11.73 -9.40 -1.15
C GLY A 181 11.11 -8.49 -2.23
N TYR A 182 11.92 -7.67 -2.90
CA TYR A 182 11.46 -6.80 -3.99
C TYR A 182 10.99 -7.58 -5.22
N ARG A 183 11.66 -8.68 -5.57
CA ARG A 183 11.22 -9.57 -6.67
C ARG A 183 9.85 -10.19 -6.36
N ALA A 184 9.67 -10.70 -5.14
CA ALA A 184 8.41 -11.25 -4.68
C ALA A 184 7.30 -10.19 -4.67
N TYR A 185 7.61 -9.00 -4.15
CA TYR A 185 6.68 -7.87 -4.14
C TYR A 185 6.22 -7.47 -5.54
N ALA A 186 7.13 -7.38 -6.51
CA ALA A 186 6.79 -7.09 -7.91
C ALA A 186 5.81 -8.13 -8.49
N VAL A 187 6.09 -9.43 -8.29
CA VAL A 187 5.20 -10.51 -8.75
C VAL A 187 3.80 -10.39 -8.12
N LEU A 188 3.72 -10.16 -6.81
CA LEU A 188 2.44 -10.04 -6.10
C LEU A 188 1.65 -8.78 -6.50
N THR A 189 2.33 -7.66 -6.72
CA THR A 189 1.71 -6.42 -7.21
C THR A 189 1.17 -6.59 -8.63
N LEU A 190 1.91 -7.26 -9.51
CA LEU A 190 1.43 -7.61 -10.85
C LEU A 190 0.24 -8.59 -10.81
N CYS A 191 0.20 -9.54 -9.87
CA CYS A 191 -0.99 -10.37 -9.64
C CYS A 191 -2.22 -9.52 -9.27
N ARG A 192 -2.05 -8.52 -8.38
CA ARG A 192 -3.14 -7.58 -8.02
C ARG A 192 -3.60 -6.75 -9.22
N CYS A 193 -2.68 -6.33 -10.08
CA CYS A 193 -3.04 -5.65 -11.33
C CYS A 193 -3.89 -6.55 -12.23
N ALA A 194 -3.44 -7.78 -12.48
CA ALA A 194 -4.18 -8.75 -13.29
C ALA A 194 -5.59 -9.04 -12.72
N TYR A 195 -5.68 -9.24 -11.41
CA TYR A 195 -6.95 -9.47 -10.72
C TYR A 195 -7.90 -8.28 -10.88
N THR A 196 -7.42 -7.07 -10.59
CA THR A 196 -8.23 -5.84 -10.62
C THR A 196 -8.71 -5.52 -12.04
N SER A 197 -7.89 -5.79 -13.06
CA SER A 197 -8.31 -5.64 -14.46
C SER A 197 -9.46 -6.60 -14.82
N ALA A 198 -9.41 -7.83 -14.32
CA ALA A 198 -10.45 -8.83 -14.54
C ALA A 198 -11.72 -8.60 -13.69
N HIS A 199 -11.59 -8.03 -12.48
CA HIS A 199 -12.66 -7.86 -11.49
C HIS A 199 -12.84 -6.38 -11.14
N VAL A 200 -13.13 -5.54 -12.14
CA VAL A 200 -13.18 -4.10 -11.92
C VAL A 200 -14.25 -3.74 -10.89
N GLY A 201 -13.75 -3.16 -9.80
CA GLY A 201 -14.56 -2.75 -8.65
C GLY A 201 -14.32 -3.58 -7.39
N GLU A 202 -13.55 -4.67 -7.51
CA GLU A 202 -13.10 -5.49 -6.38
C GLU A 202 -11.66 -5.15 -6.01
N VAL A 203 -11.37 -5.19 -4.72
CA VAL A 203 -10.01 -5.06 -4.18
C VAL A 203 -9.62 -6.40 -3.59
N ALA A 204 -8.57 -7.01 -4.14
CA ALA A 204 -7.99 -8.22 -3.58
C ALA A 204 -6.72 -7.94 -2.79
N SER A 205 -6.53 -8.75 -1.76
CA SER A 205 -5.28 -8.89 -1.06
C SER A 205 -4.19 -9.53 -1.95
N LYS A 206 -2.92 -9.45 -1.54
CA LYS A 206 -1.80 -10.05 -2.29
C LYS A 206 -1.97 -11.56 -2.44
N ARG A 207 -2.38 -12.26 -1.38
CA ARG A 207 -2.59 -13.72 -1.38
C ARG A 207 -3.80 -14.10 -2.24
N ALA A 208 -4.92 -13.37 -2.14
CA ALA A 208 -6.11 -13.65 -2.95
C ALA A 208 -5.83 -13.45 -4.44
N ALA A 209 -5.18 -12.34 -4.81
CA ALA A 209 -4.82 -12.06 -6.20
C ALA A 209 -3.80 -13.08 -6.75
N ALA A 210 -2.83 -13.48 -5.93
CA ALA A 210 -1.85 -14.52 -6.29
C ALA A 210 -2.50 -15.89 -6.52
N ALA A 211 -3.39 -16.31 -5.60
CA ALA A 211 -4.12 -17.57 -5.75
C ALA A 211 -4.98 -17.59 -7.01
N TRP A 212 -5.67 -16.48 -7.29
CA TRP A 212 -6.43 -16.32 -8.53
C TRP A 212 -5.53 -16.37 -9.78
N ALA A 213 -4.40 -15.65 -9.79
CA ALA A 213 -3.49 -15.62 -10.92
C ALA A 213 -2.90 -17.01 -11.22
N ALA A 214 -2.53 -17.77 -10.19
CA ALA A 214 -2.05 -19.14 -10.31
C ALA A 214 -3.10 -20.09 -10.92
N GLN A 215 -4.38 -19.93 -10.55
CA GLN A 215 -5.47 -20.70 -11.18
C GLN A 215 -5.71 -20.29 -12.63
N ARG A 216 -5.67 -18.98 -12.91
CA ARG A 216 -5.95 -18.44 -14.25
C ARG A 216 -4.87 -18.74 -15.27
N CYS A 217 -3.61 -18.79 -14.82
CA CYS A 217 -2.43 -19.05 -15.65
C CYS A 217 -1.49 -20.05 -14.95
N PRO A 218 -1.80 -21.37 -14.98
CA PRO A 218 -1.05 -22.40 -14.24
C PRO A 218 0.45 -22.47 -14.55
N ALA A 219 0.87 -22.00 -15.73
CA ALA A 219 2.27 -21.92 -16.11
C ALA A 219 3.11 -21.01 -15.16
N TRP A 220 2.48 -20.03 -14.51
CA TRP A 220 3.12 -19.11 -13.58
C TRP A 220 2.99 -19.53 -12.11
N SER A 221 2.24 -20.59 -11.80
CA SER A 221 1.99 -21.04 -10.42
C SER A 221 3.26 -21.24 -9.59
N PRO A 222 4.37 -21.83 -10.11
CA PRO A 222 5.59 -21.97 -9.32
C PRO A 222 6.21 -20.63 -8.90
N LEU A 223 6.24 -19.66 -9.81
CA LEU A 223 6.76 -18.31 -9.53
C LEU A 223 5.91 -17.59 -8.48
N VAL A 224 4.59 -17.66 -8.63
CA VAL A 224 3.62 -17.02 -7.73
C VAL A 224 3.66 -17.65 -6.34
N ALA A 225 3.70 -18.98 -6.26
CA ALA A 225 3.84 -19.71 -4.99
C ALA A 225 5.13 -19.30 -4.28
N ARG A 226 6.24 -19.22 -5.01
CA ARG A 226 7.51 -18.82 -4.41
C ARG A 226 7.52 -17.37 -3.95
N ALA A 227 6.89 -16.46 -4.69
CA ALA A 227 6.73 -15.06 -4.27
C ALA A 227 5.94 -14.97 -2.95
N LEU A 228 4.89 -15.78 -2.77
CA LEU A 228 4.13 -15.82 -1.52
C LEU A 228 4.95 -16.35 -0.34
N GLU A 229 5.78 -17.37 -0.54
CA GLU A 229 6.66 -17.90 0.51
C GLU A 229 7.65 -16.84 0.99
N ILE A 230 8.30 -16.13 0.07
CA ILE A 230 9.26 -15.06 0.39
C ILE A 230 8.56 -13.90 1.10
N TYR A 231 7.37 -13.51 0.62
CA TYR A 231 6.58 -12.45 1.25
C TYR A 231 6.20 -12.79 2.69
N ARG A 232 5.78 -14.03 2.97
CA ARG A 232 5.43 -14.51 4.32
C ARG A 232 6.62 -14.61 5.26
N ALA A 233 7.83 -14.75 4.72
CA ALA A 233 9.06 -14.80 5.51
C ALA A 233 9.63 -13.40 5.83
N GLY A 234 8.91 -12.31 5.54
CA GLY A 234 9.37 -10.94 5.78
C GLY A 234 10.41 -10.44 4.78
N GLY A 235 10.53 -11.09 3.61
CA GLY A 235 11.38 -10.61 2.51
C GLY A 235 12.90 -10.82 2.66
N GLY A 236 13.35 -11.53 3.71
CA GLY A 236 14.78 -11.80 3.96
C GLY A 236 15.46 -12.68 2.89
N PRO A 237 16.79 -12.58 2.72
CA PRO A 237 17.52 -13.36 1.72
C PRO A 237 17.70 -14.83 2.15
N GLY A 238 17.40 -15.76 1.25
CA GLY A 238 17.95 -17.12 1.28
C GLY A 238 19.16 -17.21 0.33
N PRO A 239 20.27 -17.88 0.71
CA PRO A 239 21.58 -17.75 0.08
C PRO A 239 21.74 -18.36 -1.32
N ASP A 240 20.75 -19.09 -1.84
CA ASP A 240 20.83 -19.76 -3.14
C ASP A 240 19.58 -19.41 -3.96
N ASP A 241 19.73 -18.57 -4.99
CA ASP A 241 18.73 -17.94 -5.87
C ASP A 241 17.35 -18.65 -6.02
N VAL A 242 16.22 -17.96 -5.79
CA VAL A 242 14.88 -18.60 -5.78
C VAL A 242 13.76 -17.89 -6.54
N ILE A 243 13.99 -16.66 -7.02
CA ILE A 243 13.14 -16.03 -8.04
C ILE A 243 14.07 -15.37 -9.06
N PRO A 244 14.29 -15.96 -10.24
CA PRO A 244 15.16 -15.36 -11.24
C PRO A 244 14.58 -14.05 -11.77
N VAL A 245 15.40 -12.98 -11.86
CA VAL A 245 14.98 -11.69 -12.43
C VAL A 245 14.38 -11.87 -13.83
N ARG A 246 14.94 -12.78 -14.64
CA ARG A 246 14.40 -13.13 -15.97
C ARG A 246 12.95 -13.60 -15.91
N ASP A 247 12.55 -14.33 -14.87
CA ASP A 247 11.20 -14.86 -14.75
C ASP A 247 10.23 -13.78 -14.29
N VAL A 248 10.67 -12.86 -13.42
CA VAL A 248 9.91 -11.64 -13.06
C VAL A 248 9.64 -10.79 -14.31
N ARG A 249 10.65 -10.58 -15.16
CA ARG A 249 10.52 -9.82 -16.42
C ARG A 249 9.58 -10.48 -17.43
N ARG A 250 9.66 -11.80 -17.58
CA ARG A 250 8.73 -12.55 -18.44
C ARG A 250 7.30 -12.50 -17.89
N PHE A 251 7.15 -12.62 -16.58
CA PHE A 251 5.86 -12.53 -15.90
C PHE A 251 5.23 -11.14 -16.05
N SER A 252 5.97 -10.05 -15.86
CA SER A 252 5.45 -8.68 -16.00
C SER A 252 4.93 -8.41 -17.42
N THR A 253 5.63 -8.92 -18.43
CA THR A 253 5.19 -8.83 -19.83
C THR A 253 3.92 -9.63 -20.09
N ALA A 254 3.83 -10.85 -19.54
CA ALA A 254 2.65 -11.71 -19.70
C ALA A 254 1.41 -11.12 -19.00
N VAL A 255 1.56 -10.63 -17.76
CA VAL A 255 0.49 -9.96 -17.01
C VAL A 255 -0.02 -8.74 -17.75
N LEU A 256 0.87 -7.92 -18.32
CA LEU A 256 0.45 -6.74 -19.08
C LEU A 256 -0.40 -7.13 -20.30
N ALA A 257 -0.03 -8.20 -21.01
CA ALA A 257 -0.81 -8.70 -22.15
C ALA A 257 -2.21 -9.16 -21.75
N ASP A 258 -2.41 -9.63 -20.52
CA ASP A 258 -3.73 -9.99 -19.98
C ASP A 258 -4.48 -8.78 -19.42
N ALA A 259 -3.80 -7.85 -18.76
CA ALA A 259 -4.40 -6.63 -18.19
C ALA A 259 -4.89 -5.65 -19.27
N VAL A 260 -4.36 -5.73 -20.49
CA VAL A 260 -4.75 -4.92 -21.65
C VAL A 260 -5.92 -5.52 -22.44
N ARG A 261 -6.26 -6.81 -22.25
CA ARG A 261 -7.43 -7.46 -22.87
C ARG A 261 -8.75 -6.99 -22.25
#